data_AF-S4NZC1-F1
#
_entry.id   AF-S4NZC1-F1
#
_cell.length_a   1.000
_cell.length_b   1.000
_cell.length_c   1.000
_cell.angle_alpha   90.00
_cell.angle_beta   90.00
_cell.angle_gamma   90.00
#
_symmetry.space_group_name_H-M   'P 1'
#
loop_
_entity.id
_entity.type
_entity.pdbx_description
1 polymer ?
#
loop_
_entity_poly.entity_id
_entity_poly.type
_entity_poly.pdbx_seq_one_letter_code
_entity_poly.pdbx_strand_id
1 'polypeptide(L)' 'MGRKRYNAKARQVVKTSIDDSKTNEIKLDIDTKEYGSTDTSNLLVLPSKKRKTNLIAEKKEKTRFLSKAQRKRFEKIVDK' A
#
# COMPACT_ATOMS: atom_id res chain seq x y z
N MET A 1 -26.06 9.17 26.27
CA MET A 1 -25.99 8.03 25.33
C MET A 1 -25.40 8.48 23.99
N GLY A 2 -24.07 8.63 23.91
CA GLY A 2 -23.40 9.17 22.72
C GLY A 2 -23.32 8.14 21.58
N ARG A 3 -23.67 8.54 20.36
CA ARG A 3 -23.64 7.67 19.17
C ARG A 3 -22.21 7.17 18.91
N LYS A 4 -22.00 5.85 18.87
CA LYS A 4 -20.75 5.22 18.41
C LYS A 4 -20.52 5.61 16.95
N ARG A 5 -19.72 6.65 16.72
CA ARG A 5 -19.29 7.06 15.37
C ARG A 5 -18.16 6.13 14.94
N TYR A 6 -18.47 5.18 14.06
CA TYR A 6 -17.49 4.27 13.50
C TYR A 6 -16.53 5.03 12.58
N ASN A 7 -15.33 5.35 13.09
CA ASN A 7 -14.28 6.02 12.32
C ASN A 7 -13.51 4.99 11.44
N ALA A 8 -14.24 4.30 10.56
CA ALA A 8 -13.71 3.20 9.76
C ALA A 8 -12.62 3.66 8.79
N LYS A 9 -12.75 4.86 8.21
CA LYS A 9 -11.76 5.45 7.30
C LYS A 9 -10.41 5.68 7.99
N ALA A 10 -10.40 6.18 9.23
CA ALA A 10 -9.17 6.42 9.98
C ALA A 10 -8.45 5.13 10.41
N ARG A 11 -9.18 4.01 10.48
CA ARG A 11 -8.64 2.70 10.85
C ARG A 11 -8.19 1.87 9.64
N GLN A 12 -8.39 2.37 8.43
CA GLN A 12 -8.01 1.65 7.22
C GLN A 12 -6.49 1.67 7.04
N VAL A 13 -5.85 0.51 7.09
CA VAL A 13 -4.44 0.36 6.73
C VAL A 13 -4.35 0.31 5.20
N VAL A 14 -3.80 1.36 4.59
CA VAL A 14 -3.64 1.48 3.13
C VAL A 14 -2.18 1.28 2.77
N LYS A 15 -1.92 0.50 1.71
CA LYS A 15 -0.56 0.35 1.16
C LYS A 15 -0.14 1.67 0.49
N THR A 16 0.95 2.24 0.98
CA THR A 16 1.53 3.49 0.47
C THR A 16 2.93 3.25 -0.05
N SER A 17 3.26 3.91 -1.16
CA SER A 17 4.64 4.03 -1.61
C SER A 17 5.20 5.36 -1.09
N ILE A 18 6.36 5.29 -0.45
CA ILE A 18 7.05 6.43 0.16
C ILE A 18 8.32 6.70 -0.66
N ASP A 19 8.52 7.96 -1.06
CA ASP A 19 9.75 8.38 -1.74
C ASP A 19 10.80 8.83 -0.70
N ASP A 20 11.87 8.05 -0.59
CA ASP A 20 12.97 8.22 0.38
C ASP A 20 14.27 8.73 -0.27
N SER A 21 14.23 9.17 -1.54
CA SER A 21 15.40 9.67 -2.27
C SER A 21 16.19 10.73 -1.48
N LYS A 22 15.50 11.76 -1.01
CA LYS A 22 16.11 12.89 -0.30
C LYS A 22 16.68 12.55 1.08
N THR A 23 16.10 11.57 1.76
CA THR A 23 16.60 11.14 3.08
C THR A 23 17.85 10.29 2.95
N ASN A 24 17.97 9.52 1.86
CA ASN A 24 19.13 8.67 1.59
C ASN A 24 20.38 9.46 1.16
N GLU A 25 20.21 10.71 0.71
CA GLU A 25 21.33 11.61 0.35
C GLU A 25 22.07 12.15 1.60
N ILE A 26 21.51 11.99 2.80
CA ILE A 26 22.10 12.51 4.03
C ILE A 26 23.23 11.58 4.46
N LYS A 27 24.47 12.05 4.33
CA LYS A 27 25.66 11.32 4.77
C LYS A 27 25.66 11.19 6.28
N LEU A 28 25.82 9.95 6.76
CA LEU A 28 25.94 9.62 8.17
C LEU A 28 27.37 9.16 8.44
N ASP A 29 28.10 9.91 9.24
CA ASP A 29 29.43 9.55 9.73
C ASP A 29 29.31 8.69 11.00
N ILE A 30 28.43 7.68 10.97
CA ILE A 30 28.20 6.76 12.09
C ILE A 30 28.50 5.35 11.58
N ASP A 31 29.50 4.71 12.18
CA ASP A 31 29.88 3.35 11.83
C ASP A 31 28.71 2.39 12.07
N THR A 32 28.24 1.75 11.00
CA THR A 32 27.03 0.91 10.95
C THR A 32 27.14 -0.41 11.74
N LYS A 33 28.21 -0.58 12.53
CA LYS A 33 28.56 -1.84 13.21
C LYS A 33 28.12 -1.91 14.67
N GLU A 34 27.79 -0.79 15.32
CA GLU A 34 27.57 -0.79 16.78
C GLU A 34 26.12 -1.06 17.21
N TYR A 35 25.13 -0.78 16.37
CA TYR A 35 23.71 -0.99 16.71
C TYR A 35 23.00 -1.77 15.59
N GLY A 36 22.52 -2.97 15.95
CA GLY A 36 21.95 -3.96 15.03
C GLY A 36 20.77 -3.48 14.19
N SER A 37 20.48 -4.25 13.13
CA SER A 37 19.41 -4.11 12.12
C SER A 37 18.65 -2.78 12.16
N THR A 38 19.05 -1.87 11.26
CA THR A 38 18.48 -0.53 11.11
C THR A 38 17.00 -0.61 10.72
N ASP A 39 16.11 -0.45 11.70
CA ASP A 39 14.73 -0.07 11.43
C ASP A 39 14.76 1.30 10.72
N THR A 40 14.18 1.39 9.51
CA THR A 40 14.23 2.61 8.68
C THR A 40 13.56 3.81 9.36
N SER A 41 12.76 3.55 10.40
CA SER A 41 12.10 4.57 11.22
C SER A 41 12.96 5.14 12.36
N ASN A 42 14.09 4.50 12.70
CA ASN A 42 14.92 4.84 13.87
C ASN A 42 16.27 5.52 13.52
N LEU A 43 16.47 5.94 12.27
CA LEU A 43 17.63 6.75 11.93
C LEU A 43 17.54 8.11 12.64
N LEU A 44 18.64 8.52 13.29
CA LEU A 44 18.78 9.76 14.09
C LEU A 44 18.58 11.06 13.29
N VAL A 45 18.13 10.95 12.03
CA VAL A 45 17.94 12.03 11.10
C VAL A 45 16.46 12.21 10.83
N LEU A 46 15.93 13.32 11.33
CA LEU A 46 14.59 13.76 11.00
C LEU A 46 14.61 14.51 9.66
N PRO A 47 13.72 14.17 8.71
CA PRO A 47 13.60 14.92 7.47
C PRO A 47 13.06 16.33 7.77
N SER A 48 13.68 17.36 7.17
CA SER A 48 13.24 18.76 7.33
C SER A 48 11.86 19.04 6.71
N LYS A 49 11.45 18.24 5.73
CA LYS A 49 10.15 18.33 5.06
C LYS A 49 9.49 16.96 5.01
N LYS A 50 8.15 16.95 5.12
CA LYS A 50 7.35 15.73 5.00
C LYS A 50 7.57 15.08 3.63
N ARG A 51 7.83 13.77 3.64
CA ARG A 51 8.03 12.95 2.43
C ARG A 51 6.77 12.93 1.56
N LYS A 52 6.96 12.80 0.24
CA LYS A 52 5.85 12.57 -0.69
C LYS A 52 5.40 11.12 -0.57
N THR A 53 4.11 10.90 -0.40
CA THR A 53 3.53 9.55 -0.29
C THR A 53 2.42 9.40 -1.32
N ASN A 54 2.49 8.34 -2.11
CA ASN A 54 1.46 8.01 -3.09
C ASN A 54 0.69 6.77 -2.63
N LEU A 55 -0.64 6.80 -2.75
CA LEU A 55 -1.46 5.63 -2.49
C LEU A 55 -1.26 4.61 -3.61
N ILE A 56 -0.98 3.36 -3.24
CA ILE A 56 -0.92 2.27 -4.22
C ILE A 56 -2.36 1.88 -4.53
N ALA A 57 -2.86 2.32 -5.69
CA ALA A 57 -4.15 1.88 -6.18
C ALA A 57 -4.04 0.42 -6.64
N GLU A 58 -4.56 -0.51 -5.85
CA GLU A 58 -4.71 -1.90 -6.28
C GLU A 58 -5.70 -1.93 -7.45
N LYS A 59 -5.18 -2.11 -8.67
CA LYS A 59 -6.01 -2.32 -9.86
C LYS A 59 -6.73 -3.65 -9.70
N LYS A 60 -7.99 -3.59 -9.25
CA LYS A 60 -8.90 -4.74 -9.31
C LYS A 60 -9.26 -4.95 -10.77
N GLU A 61 -8.41 -5.68 -11.47
CA GLU A 61 -8.75 -6.17 -12.80
C GLU A 61 -9.99 -7.05 -12.67
N LYS A 62 -11.08 -6.66 -13.33
CA LYS A 62 -12.28 -7.50 -13.43
C LYS A 62 -11.94 -8.67 -14.35
N THR A 63 -11.31 -9.70 -13.79
CA THR A 63 -11.06 -10.95 -14.51
C THR A 63 -12.41 -11.55 -14.88
N ARG A 64 -12.72 -11.60 -16.18
CA ARG A 64 -13.92 -12.29 -16.66
C ARG A 64 -13.67 -13.79 -16.44
N PHE A 65 -14.47 -14.43 -15.59
CA PHE A 65 -14.35 -15.86 -15.30
C PHE A 65 -14.45 -16.75 -16.55
N LEU A 66 -15.18 -16.30 -17.56
CA LEU A 66 -15.38 -17.02 -18.82
C LEU A 66 -15.26 -16.06 -20.00
N SER A 67 -14.79 -16.60 -21.13
CA SER A 67 -14.89 -15.89 -22.41
C SER A 67 -16.35 -15.73 -22.84
N LYS A 68 -16.64 -14.75 -23.72
CA LYS A 68 -18.00 -14.51 -24.24
C LYS A 68 -18.57 -15.78 -24.91
N ALA A 69 -17.72 -16.58 -25.55
CA ALA A 69 -18.11 -17.83 -26.20
C ALA A 69 -18.51 -18.90 -25.19
N GLN A 70 -17.72 -19.10 -24.12
CA GLN A 70 -18.01 -20.07 -23.07
C GLN A 70 -19.31 -19.73 -22.33
N ARG A 71 -19.53 -18.44 -22.00
CA ARG A 71 -20.77 -17.99 -21.35
C ARG A 71 -22.01 -18.32 -22.18
N LYS A 72 -21.98 -18.03 -23.49
CA LYS A 72 -23.10 -18.34 -24.40
C LYS A 72 -23.36 -19.83 -24.56
N ARG A 73 -22.30 -20.66 -24.52
CA ARG A 73 -22.46 -22.12 -24.57
C ARG A 73 -23.17 -22.63 -23.32
N PHE A 74 -22.77 -22.16 -22.13
CA PHE A 74 -23.41 -22.56 -20.89
C PHE A 74 -24.85 -22.03 -20.76
N GLU A 75 -25.12 -20.79 -21.19
CA GLU A 75 -26.48 -20.23 -21.25
C GLU A 75 -27.43 -21.14 -22.05
N LYS A 76 -27.02 -21.56 -23.25
CA LYS A 76 -27.79 -22.51 -24.08
C LYS A 76 -27.98 -23.90 -23.45
N ILE A 77 -27.06 -24.34 -22.58
CA ILE A 77 -27.15 -25.64 -21.90
C ILE A 77 -28.11 -25.53 -20.72
N VAL A 78 -28.13 -24.39 -20.02
CA VAL A 78 -29.02 -24.16 -18.86
C VAL A 78 -30.46 -23.91 -19.29
N ASP A 79 -30.68 -23.28 -20.44
CA ASP A 79 -32.04 -22.99 -20.97
C ASP A 79 -32.78 -24.23 -21.50
N LYS A 80 -32.13 -25.41 -21.54
CA LYS A 80 -32.68 -26.67 -22.06
C LYS A 80 -33.01 -27.64 -20.94
#